data_AF-A0A3B2WB30-F1
#
_entry.id   AF-A0A3B2WB30-F1
#
_cell.length_a   1.000
_cell.length_b   1.000
_cell.length_c   1.000
_cell.angle_alpha   90.00
_cell.angle_beta   90.00
_cell.angle_gamma   90.00
#
_symmetry.space_group_name_H-M   'P 1'
#
loop_
_entity.id
_entity.type
_entity.pdbx_description
1 polymer ?
#
loop_
_entity_poly.entity_id
_entity_poly.type
_entity_poly.pdbx_seq_one_letter_code
_entity_poly.pdbx_strand_id
1 'polypeptide(L)'
;MRKAGSRARAEAEGPHRAMEGGEVTGDRLKADTSDMSFEELLRLQGQGRPKAHKQLVAGNSTRTRSPQQPVCVADKHRPLEMSAKVRVPFLRQVVPISKKVARDPRFDDLSGDYNPEVFDKTYQFLNDIRAKEKQLVKKQLKKHRSGEEHDKLQQLLQRMEQQEMAQQERKQQQELRLALKQERRAQAQQGHRPYFLKKSEQRQLALAEKFKELRRSKKLESFLSRKRRRNAGKDRRHLPLSKE
;
A
#
# COMPACT_ATOMS: atom_id res chain seq x y z
N MET A 1 -30.45 38.89 -18.69
CA MET A 1 -31.59 39.82 -18.95
C MET A 1 -32.48 39.85 -17.72
N ARG A 2 -33.18 40.97 -17.44
CA ARG A 2 -34.06 41.12 -16.27
C ARG A 2 -35.46 40.54 -16.57
N LYS A 3 -36.12 39.99 -15.55
CA LYS A 3 -37.48 40.41 -15.12
C LYS A 3 -37.91 39.71 -13.82
N ALA A 4 -38.36 40.51 -12.86
CA ALA A 4 -39.25 40.06 -11.79
C ALA A 4 -40.71 40.23 -12.26
N GLY A 5 -41.65 39.53 -11.64
CA GLY A 5 -43.09 39.67 -11.90
C GLY A 5 -43.91 39.03 -10.79
N SER A 6 -44.76 39.83 -10.14
CA SER A 6 -45.53 39.46 -8.94
C SER A 6 -47.04 39.57 -9.18
N ARG A 7 -47.81 38.80 -8.38
CA ARG A 7 -49.26 38.87 -8.02
C ARG A 7 -49.92 37.48 -8.13
N ALA A 8 -50.97 37.11 -7.42
CA ALA A 8 -51.57 37.50 -6.13
C ALA A 8 -52.86 36.66 -5.95
N ARG A 9 -53.08 36.11 -4.75
CA ARG A 9 -54.34 35.61 -4.12
C ARG A 9 -55.60 35.34 -4.97
N ALA A 10 -56.18 34.16 -4.75
CA ALA A 10 -57.63 33.95 -4.61
C ALA A 10 -57.86 32.99 -3.42
N GLU A 11 -58.86 33.26 -2.58
CA GLU A 11 -59.22 32.46 -1.39
C GLU A 11 -60.52 31.67 -1.62
N ALA A 12 -60.63 30.49 -1.01
CA ALA A 12 -61.90 29.78 -0.78
C ALA A 12 -61.75 28.75 0.37
N GLU A 13 -62.71 28.71 1.29
CA GLU A 13 -62.90 27.61 2.26
C GLU A 13 -63.96 26.62 1.71
N GLY A 14 -64.15 25.38 2.18
CA GLY A 14 -63.65 24.67 3.37
C GLY A 14 -64.86 24.03 4.11
N PRO A 15 -64.70 23.16 5.14
CA PRO A 15 -63.50 22.49 5.70
C PRO A 15 -63.59 20.94 5.56
N HIS A 16 -62.62 20.16 6.08
CA HIS A 16 -62.85 19.01 7.00
C HIS A 16 -61.61 18.11 7.26
N ARG A 17 -61.20 18.11 8.55
CA ARG A 17 -60.66 16.99 9.36
C ARG A 17 -59.37 16.26 8.90
N ALA A 18 -58.25 16.65 9.51
CA ALA A 18 -57.01 15.89 9.51
C ALA A 18 -57.10 14.60 10.35
N MET A 19 -56.33 13.59 9.94
CA MET A 19 -55.87 12.46 10.76
C MET A 19 -54.41 12.18 10.39
N GLU A 20 -53.45 12.68 11.17
CA GLU A 20 -52.03 12.35 11.01
C GLU A 20 -51.73 10.97 11.57
N GLY A 21 -51.47 10.00 10.68
CA GLY A 21 -50.83 8.74 11.04
C GLY A 21 -49.32 8.86 10.94
N GLY A 22 -48.64 9.21 12.04
CA GLY A 22 -47.18 9.36 12.05
C GLY A 22 -46.46 8.02 12.02
N GLU A 23 -45.73 7.74 10.93
CA GLU A 23 -44.78 6.62 10.89
C GLU A 23 -43.56 6.92 11.80
N VAL A 24 -43.45 6.19 12.91
CA VAL A 24 -42.30 6.32 13.81
C VAL A 24 -41.09 5.59 13.22
N THR A 25 -40.08 6.36 12.81
CA THR A 25 -38.83 5.82 12.26
C THR A 25 -38.07 4.99 13.30
N GLY A 26 -37.61 3.80 12.90
CA GLY A 26 -37.05 2.80 13.82
C GLY A 26 -35.74 3.19 14.54
N ASP A 27 -35.08 4.27 14.15
CA ASP A 27 -33.95 4.82 14.90
C ASP A 27 -34.38 5.69 16.10
N ARG A 28 -35.56 6.31 16.04
CA ARG A 28 -36.11 7.10 17.16
C ARG A 28 -36.40 6.21 18.37
N LEU A 29 -37.06 5.07 18.13
CA LEU A 29 -37.31 4.03 19.13
C LEU A 29 -36.03 3.43 19.74
N LYS A 30 -34.89 3.46 19.05
CA LYS A 30 -33.61 3.00 19.64
C LYS A 30 -33.03 4.02 20.60
N ALA A 31 -33.07 5.30 20.24
CA ALA A 31 -32.66 6.38 21.14
C ALA A 31 -33.54 6.42 22.39
N ASP A 32 -34.85 6.27 22.23
CA ASP A 32 -35.79 6.18 23.35
C ASP A 32 -35.50 4.97 24.27
N THR A 33 -34.92 3.88 23.75
CA THR A 33 -34.51 2.72 24.58
C THR A 33 -33.12 2.84 25.22
N SER A 34 -32.23 3.73 24.77
CA SER A 34 -30.89 3.86 25.36
C SER A 34 -30.87 4.59 26.69
N ASP A 35 -31.88 5.42 26.97
CA ASP A 35 -31.97 6.23 28.18
C ASP A 35 -32.80 5.57 29.30
N MET A 36 -33.37 4.38 29.05
CA MET A 36 -34.21 3.63 29.99
C MET A 36 -33.38 2.79 30.97
N SER A 37 -33.86 2.63 32.20
CA SER A 37 -33.17 1.80 33.20
C SER A 37 -33.23 0.29 32.85
N PHE A 38 -32.26 -0.48 33.32
CA PHE A 38 -32.18 -1.92 33.08
C PHE A 38 -33.44 -2.68 33.53
N GLU A 39 -34.07 -2.23 34.62
CA GLU A 39 -35.31 -2.83 35.12
C GLU A 39 -36.50 -2.58 34.16
N GLU A 40 -36.60 -1.39 33.58
CA GLU A 40 -37.63 -1.05 32.60
C GLU A 40 -37.46 -1.82 31.30
N LEU A 41 -36.22 -2.01 30.84
CA LEU A 41 -35.90 -2.85 29.68
C LEU A 41 -36.36 -4.31 29.87
N LEU A 42 -36.19 -4.86 31.08
CA LEU A 42 -36.63 -6.21 31.41
C LEU A 42 -38.17 -6.32 31.48
N ARG A 43 -38.85 -5.30 32.03
CA ARG A 43 -40.33 -5.23 32.04
C ARG A 43 -40.90 -5.14 30.62
N LEU A 44 -40.29 -4.33 29.75
CA LEU A 44 -40.63 -4.23 28.32
C LEU A 44 -40.47 -5.56 27.58
N GLN A 45 -39.43 -6.34 27.90
CA GLN A 45 -39.23 -7.66 27.31
C GLN A 45 -40.36 -8.64 27.66
N GLY A 46 -40.93 -8.56 28.87
CA GLY A 46 -42.03 -9.41 29.31
C GLY A 46 -43.40 -9.07 28.70
N GLN A 47 -43.62 -7.79 28.33
CA GLN A 47 -44.88 -7.32 27.75
C GLN A 47 -44.98 -7.55 26.23
N GLY A 48 -43.84 -7.60 25.52
CA GLY A 48 -43.80 -7.79 24.07
C GLY A 48 -43.88 -9.25 23.63
N ARG A 49 -44.49 -9.53 22.47
CA ARG A 49 -44.36 -10.85 21.82
C ARG A 49 -42.86 -11.11 21.50
N PRO A 50 -42.28 -12.26 21.85
CA PRO A 50 -40.83 -12.49 21.74
C PRO A 50 -40.29 -12.40 20.30
N LYS A 51 -41.14 -12.63 19.28
CA LYS A 51 -40.79 -12.44 17.87
C LYS A 51 -40.68 -10.96 17.45
N ALA A 52 -41.37 -10.04 18.13
CA ALA A 52 -41.28 -8.60 17.84
C ALA A 52 -40.02 -8.00 18.48
N HIS A 53 -39.82 -8.23 19.78
CA HIS A 53 -38.63 -7.77 20.50
C HIS A 53 -37.32 -8.24 19.82
N LYS A 54 -37.27 -9.50 19.36
CA LYS A 54 -36.09 -10.02 18.64
C LYS A 54 -35.79 -9.29 17.32
N GLN A 55 -36.78 -8.75 16.62
CA GLN A 55 -36.56 -7.97 15.39
C GLN A 55 -36.20 -6.50 15.66
N LEU A 56 -36.58 -5.96 16.83
CA LEU A 56 -36.15 -4.63 17.26
C LEU A 56 -34.68 -4.63 17.70
N VAL A 57 -34.25 -5.67 18.43
CA VAL A 57 -32.85 -5.82 18.91
C VAL A 57 -31.93 -6.32 17.80
N ALA A 58 -32.31 -7.35 17.05
CA ALA A 58 -31.58 -7.79 15.86
C ALA A 58 -32.07 -7.01 14.64
N GLY A 59 -31.59 -5.77 14.51
CA GLY A 59 -31.84 -4.92 13.34
C GLY A 59 -31.50 -5.62 12.02
N ASN A 60 -32.09 -5.13 10.93
CA ASN A 60 -32.23 -5.77 9.60
C ASN A 60 -30.91 -6.20 8.92
N SER A 61 -30.22 -7.18 9.49
CA SER A 61 -29.13 -7.91 8.87
C SER A 61 -29.73 -9.01 8.00
N THR A 62 -29.47 -8.97 6.71
CA THR A 62 -29.77 -10.05 5.77
C THR A 62 -29.02 -11.30 6.19
N ARG A 63 -29.70 -12.17 6.95
CA ARG A 63 -29.13 -13.42 7.47
C ARG A 63 -28.85 -14.39 6.33
N THR A 64 -27.67 -14.27 5.72
CA THR A 64 -27.00 -15.38 5.05
C THR A 64 -27.02 -16.55 6.04
N ARG A 65 -27.71 -17.64 5.69
CA ARG A 65 -27.77 -18.82 6.55
C ARG A 65 -26.36 -19.37 6.67
N SER A 66 -25.74 -19.20 7.84
CA SER A 66 -24.49 -19.88 8.15
C SER A 66 -24.68 -21.38 7.92
N PRO A 67 -23.68 -22.10 7.37
CA PRO A 67 -23.70 -23.54 7.35
C PRO A 67 -24.00 -24.04 8.76
N GLN A 68 -24.94 -24.98 8.90
CA GLN A 68 -25.22 -25.58 10.19
C GLN A 68 -23.92 -26.23 10.68
N GLN A 69 -23.46 -25.82 11.86
CA GLN A 69 -22.34 -26.46 12.54
C GLN A 69 -22.61 -27.97 12.59
N PRO A 70 -21.62 -28.83 12.29
CA PRO A 70 -21.81 -30.26 12.46
C PRO A 70 -22.22 -30.52 13.91
N VAL A 71 -23.30 -31.29 14.11
CA VAL A 71 -23.81 -31.56 15.45
C VAL A 71 -22.71 -32.26 16.24
N CYS A 72 -22.16 -31.57 17.25
CA CYS A 72 -21.07 -32.08 18.05
C CYS A 72 -21.55 -33.35 18.77
N VAL A 73 -20.98 -34.50 18.43
CA VAL A 73 -21.28 -35.75 19.12
C VAL A 73 -20.63 -35.68 20.50
N ALA A 74 -21.44 -35.70 21.56
CA ALA A 74 -20.93 -35.66 22.93
C ALA A 74 -20.08 -36.90 23.26
N ASP A 75 -20.40 -38.04 22.63
CA ASP A 75 -19.72 -39.32 22.84
C ASP A 75 -19.32 -39.98 21.51
N LYS A 76 -18.04 -40.30 21.36
CA LYS A 76 -17.48 -40.83 20.09
C LYS A 76 -17.96 -42.23 19.73
N HIS A 77 -18.56 -42.94 20.68
CA HIS A 77 -19.02 -44.33 20.54
C HIS A 77 -20.55 -44.46 20.48
N ARG A 78 -21.30 -43.36 20.56
CA ARG A 78 -22.77 -43.36 20.46
C ARG A 78 -23.19 -43.19 18.98
N PRO A 79 -24.18 -43.95 18.46
CA PRO A 79 -24.79 -43.64 17.17
C PRO A 79 -25.43 -42.24 17.18
N LEU A 80 -25.28 -41.53 16.06
CA LEU A 80 -25.87 -40.21 15.88
C LEU A 80 -27.22 -40.34 15.15
N GLU A 81 -28.28 -39.84 15.79
CA GLU A 81 -29.63 -39.83 15.24
C GLU A 81 -29.76 -38.75 14.16
N MET A 82 -30.22 -39.13 12.97
CA MET A 82 -30.52 -38.22 11.86
C MET A 82 -31.97 -38.37 11.41
N SER A 83 -32.59 -37.26 11.00
CA SER A 83 -33.96 -37.29 10.48
C SER A 83 -34.02 -37.96 9.11
N ALA A 84 -34.88 -38.97 8.96
CA ALA A 84 -35.15 -39.63 7.68
C ALA A 84 -35.68 -38.69 6.57
N LYS A 85 -36.03 -37.44 6.91
CA LYS A 85 -36.42 -36.40 5.94
C LYS A 85 -35.20 -35.76 5.24
N VAL A 86 -33.99 -35.96 5.75
CA VAL A 86 -32.75 -35.44 5.15
C VAL A 86 -32.31 -36.38 4.02
N ARG A 87 -32.42 -35.92 2.77
CA ARG A 87 -31.93 -36.66 1.61
C ARG A 87 -30.41 -36.73 1.63
N VAL A 88 -29.86 -37.92 1.35
CA VAL A 88 -28.42 -38.13 1.17
C VAL A 88 -27.94 -37.31 -0.05
N PRO A 89 -26.87 -36.50 0.06
CA PRO A 89 -26.34 -35.77 -1.09
C PRO A 89 -25.70 -36.74 -2.09
N PHE A 90 -25.98 -36.53 -3.39
CA PHE A 90 -25.44 -37.37 -4.47
C PHE A 90 -23.91 -37.30 -4.57
N LEU A 91 -23.32 -36.15 -4.27
CA LEU A 91 -21.87 -35.95 -4.22
C LEU A 91 -21.39 -35.89 -2.77
N ARG A 92 -20.31 -36.60 -2.46
CA ARG A 92 -19.63 -36.49 -1.16
C ARG A 92 -18.94 -35.14 -1.04
N GLN A 93 -19.03 -34.51 0.13
CA GLN A 93 -18.26 -33.31 0.43
C GLN A 93 -16.77 -33.66 0.54
N VAL A 94 -15.98 -33.30 -0.47
CA VAL A 94 -14.52 -33.44 -0.43
C VAL A 94 -13.97 -32.32 0.47
N VAL A 95 -13.52 -32.69 1.67
CA VAL A 95 -12.79 -31.76 2.54
C VAL A 95 -11.40 -31.51 1.91
N PRO A 96 -11.01 -30.27 1.59
CA PRO A 96 -9.69 -29.99 1.06
C PRO A 96 -8.63 -30.26 2.14
N ILE A 97 -7.90 -31.36 1.99
CA ILE A 97 -6.78 -31.71 2.87
C ILE A 97 -5.61 -30.77 2.56
N SER A 98 -5.09 -30.09 3.58
CA SER A 98 -3.85 -29.31 3.45
C SER A 98 -2.67 -30.25 3.19
N LYS A 99 -2.30 -30.40 1.91
CA LYS A 99 -1.15 -31.20 1.49
C LYS A 99 0.14 -30.45 1.85
N LYS A 100 1.05 -31.12 2.57
CA LYS A 100 2.39 -30.60 2.82
C LYS A 100 3.18 -30.65 1.50
N VAL A 101 3.25 -29.50 0.81
CA VAL A 101 4.10 -29.31 -0.37
C VAL A 101 5.52 -29.07 0.10
N ALA A 102 6.51 -29.79 -0.45
CA ALA A 102 7.91 -29.47 -0.25
C ALA A 102 8.23 -28.14 -0.94
N ARG A 103 8.78 -27.17 -0.20
CA ARG A 103 9.08 -25.83 -0.70
C ARG A 103 10.59 -25.59 -0.68
N ASP A 104 11.12 -25.00 -1.74
CA ASP A 104 12.51 -24.51 -1.77
C ASP A 104 12.51 -23.07 -1.25
N PRO A 105 13.19 -22.76 -0.11
CA PRO A 105 13.18 -21.42 0.47
C PRO A 105 13.81 -20.34 -0.43
N ARG A 106 14.50 -20.72 -1.52
CA ARG A 106 15.01 -19.77 -2.53
C ARG A 106 13.95 -19.31 -3.53
N PHE A 107 12.86 -20.07 -3.66
CA PHE A 107 11.82 -19.89 -4.68
C PHE A 107 10.40 -19.92 -4.09
N ASP A 108 10.26 -20.01 -2.77
CA ASP A 108 8.98 -19.95 -2.05
C ASP A 108 8.61 -18.49 -1.75
N ASP A 109 7.45 -18.05 -2.25
CA ASP A 109 6.91 -16.71 -2.04
C ASP A 109 6.79 -16.33 -0.55
N LEU A 110 6.70 -17.33 0.35
CA LEU A 110 6.64 -17.14 1.80
C LEU A 110 7.99 -16.77 2.44
N SER A 111 9.11 -16.89 1.71
CA SER A 111 10.46 -16.60 2.23
C SER A 111 10.80 -15.10 2.28
N GLY A 112 9.95 -14.26 1.69
CA GLY A 112 10.03 -12.79 1.74
C GLY A 112 10.88 -12.14 0.66
N ASP A 113 10.78 -10.81 0.60
CA ASP A 113 11.34 -10.00 -0.49
C ASP A 113 12.85 -9.66 -0.33
N TYR A 114 13.47 -9.31 -1.46
CA TYR A 114 14.84 -8.80 -1.51
C TYR A 114 15.00 -7.50 -0.71
N ASN A 115 15.73 -7.59 0.41
CA ASN A 115 16.07 -6.46 1.27
C ASN A 115 17.53 -6.03 1.04
N PRO A 116 17.81 -4.89 0.36
CA PRO A 116 19.17 -4.49 0.01
C PRO A 116 20.06 -4.25 1.24
N GLU A 117 19.50 -3.70 2.33
CA GLU A 117 20.26 -3.44 3.58
C GLU A 117 20.74 -4.73 4.26
N VAL A 118 20.00 -5.84 4.11
CA VAL A 118 20.38 -7.15 4.64
C VAL A 118 21.39 -7.79 3.70
N PHE A 119 21.12 -7.77 2.39
CA PHE A 119 22.00 -8.31 1.36
C PHE A 119 23.40 -7.70 1.38
N ASP A 120 23.51 -6.36 1.46
CA ASP A 120 24.79 -5.65 1.45
C ASP A 120 25.66 -5.98 2.69
N LYS A 121 25.02 -6.40 3.80
CA LYS A 121 25.70 -6.86 5.02
C LYS A 121 26.07 -8.34 4.95
N THR A 122 25.12 -9.22 4.63
CA THR A 122 25.35 -10.67 4.58
C THR A 122 26.37 -11.07 3.51
N TYR A 123 26.39 -10.35 2.38
CA TYR A 123 27.29 -10.60 1.26
C TYR A 123 28.42 -9.56 1.15
N GLN A 124 28.80 -8.91 2.25
CA GLN A 124 29.87 -7.90 2.27
C GLN A 124 31.21 -8.41 1.71
N PHE A 125 31.53 -9.68 1.89
CA PHE A 125 32.74 -10.33 1.37
C PHE A 125 32.84 -10.35 -0.18
N LEU A 126 31.71 -10.19 -0.90
CA LEU A 126 31.73 -10.09 -2.36
C LEU A 126 32.50 -8.87 -2.85
N ASN A 127 32.63 -7.82 -2.02
CA ASN A 127 33.41 -6.63 -2.37
C ASN A 127 34.90 -6.97 -2.51
N ASP A 128 35.43 -7.83 -1.63
CA ASP A 128 36.84 -8.25 -1.67
C ASP A 128 37.13 -9.16 -2.88
N ILE A 129 36.17 -10.02 -3.24
CA ILE A 129 36.24 -10.86 -4.43
C ILE A 129 36.25 -9.99 -5.70
N ARG A 130 35.28 -9.06 -5.84
CA ARG A 130 35.22 -8.11 -6.96
C ARG A 130 36.48 -7.23 -7.06
N ALA A 131 37.06 -6.85 -5.92
CA ALA A 131 38.32 -6.10 -5.89
C ALA A 131 39.49 -6.94 -6.45
N LYS A 132 39.60 -8.22 -6.06
CA LYS A 132 40.59 -9.16 -6.60
C LYS A 132 40.40 -9.40 -8.10
N GLU A 133 39.17 -9.62 -8.55
CA GLU A 133 38.80 -9.78 -9.97
C GLU A 133 39.19 -8.53 -10.78
N LYS A 134 38.87 -7.33 -10.29
CA LYS A 134 39.25 -6.05 -10.94
C LYS A 134 40.77 -5.93 -11.09
N GLN A 135 41.54 -6.37 -10.10
CA GLN A 135 43.01 -6.40 -10.20
C GLN A 135 43.51 -7.45 -11.21
N LEU A 136 42.84 -8.59 -11.33
CA LEU A 136 43.16 -9.62 -12.34
C LEU A 136 42.90 -9.09 -13.76
N VAL A 137 41.76 -8.45 -14.01
CA VAL A 137 41.46 -7.79 -15.30
C VAL A 137 42.48 -6.70 -15.62
N LYS A 138 42.87 -5.86 -14.63
CA LYS A 138 43.94 -4.86 -14.81
C LYS A 138 45.31 -5.49 -15.12
N LYS A 139 45.62 -6.68 -14.60
CA LYS A 139 46.84 -7.43 -14.94
C LYS A 139 46.78 -8.01 -16.36
N GLN A 140 45.62 -8.51 -16.80
CA GLN A 140 45.43 -9.00 -18.18
C GLN A 140 45.51 -7.85 -19.20
N LEU A 141 44.88 -6.71 -18.92
CA LEU A 141 44.94 -5.52 -19.79
C LEU A 141 46.37 -4.96 -19.96
N LYS A 142 47.27 -5.21 -19.01
CA LYS A 142 48.70 -4.89 -19.14
C LYS A 142 49.49 -5.87 -20.02
N LYS A 143 48.98 -7.10 -20.22
CA LYS A 143 49.61 -8.14 -21.05
C LYS A 143 49.22 -8.01 -22.53
N HIS A 144 47.93 -7.83 -22.81
CA HIS A 144 47.40 -7.68 -24.17
C HIS A 144 47.39 -6.19 -24.51
N ARG A 145 48.25 -5.75 -25.44
CA ARG A 145 48.44 -4.31 -25.72
C ARG A 145 47.56 -3.76 -26.84
N SER A 146 47.00 -4.63 -27.67
CA SER A 146 46.06 -4.32 -28.77
C SER A 146 45.33 -5.60 -29.20
N GLY A 147 44.20 -5.44 -29.90
CA GLY A 147 43.36 -6.53 -30.42
C GLY A 147 42.02 -6.67 -29.69
N GLU A 148 41.12 -7.49 -30.22
CA GLU A 148 39.75 -7.62 -29.70
C GLU A 148 39.69 -8.01 -28.21
N GLU A 149 40.64 -8.82 -27.74
CA GLU A 149 40.73 -9.22 -26.33
C GLU A 149 41.03 -8.05 -25.40
N HIS A 150 41.91 -7.13 -25.81
CA HIS A 150 42.18 -5.90 -25.07
C HIS A 150 40.91 -5.07 -24.94
N ASP A 151 40.16 -4.90 -26.03
CA ASP A 151 38.95 -4.09 -26.03
C ASP A 151 37.83 -4.74 -25.20
N LYS A 152 37.68 -6.07 -25.26
CA LYS A 152 36.78 -6.85 -24.39
C LYS A 152 37.15 -6.67 -22.91
N LEU A 153 38.45 -6.74 -22.57
CA LEU A 153 38.96 -6.52 -21.20
C LEU A 153 38.77 -5.07 -20.73
N GLN A 154 38.95 -4.08 -21.61
CA GLN A 154 38.75 -2.67 -21.31
C GLN A 154 37.27 -2.36 -21.02
N GLN A 155 36.36 -2.90 -21.84
CA GLN A 155 34.91 -2.79 -21.62
C GLN A 155 34.48 -3.50 -20.34
N LEU A 156 35.05 -4.66 -20.03
CA LEU A 156 34.79 -5.38 -18.77
C LEU A 156 35.24 -4.55 -17.57
N LEU A 157 36.46 -4.00 -17.61
CA LEU A 157 36.98 -3.15 -16.54
C LEU A 157 36.09 -1.91 -16.34
N GLN A 158 35.71 -1.23 -17.42
CA GLN A 158 34.82 -0.07 -17.37
C GLN A 158 33.46 -0.43 -16.75
N ARG A 159 32.90 -1.60 -17.08
CA ARG A 159 31.65 -2.10 -16.49
C ARG A 159 31.79 -2.36 -14.99
N MET A 160 32.88 -2.98 -14.55
CA MET A 160 33.15 -3.22 -13.12
C MET A 160 33.27 -1.90 -12.35
N GLU A 161 34.02 -0.94 -12.87
CA GLU A 161 34.18 0.38 -12.24
C GLU A 161 32.85 1.16 -12.19
N GLN A 162 32.02 1.10 -13.25
CA GLN A 162 30.68 1.69 -13.22
C GLN A 162 29.74 1.03 -12.19
N GLN A 163 29.79 -0.31 -12.06
CA GLN A 163 29.00 -1.03 -11.06
C GLN A 163 29.42 -0.70 -9.63
N GLU A 164 30.72 -0.60 -9.38
CA GLU A 164 31.29 -0.21 -8.08
C GLU A 164 30.89 1.23 -7.71
N MET A 165 31.04 2.19 -8.62
CA MET A 165 30.58 3.57 -8.41
C MET A 165 29.08 3.63 -8.13
N ALA A 166 28.26 2.91 -8.89
CA ALA A 166 26.81 2.87 -8.68
C ALA A 166 26.42 2.21 -7.34
N GLN A 167 27.20 1.26 -6.83
CA GLN A 167 27.01 0.69 -5.49
C GLN A 167 27.42 1.67 -4.39
N GLN A 168 28.54 2.40 -4.56
CA GLN A 168 28.96 3.44 -3.62
C GLN A 168 27.94 4.58 -3.53
N GLU A 169 27.44 5.09 -4.67
CA GLU A 169 26.37 6.10 -4.70
C GLU A 169 25.09 5.61 -3.99
N ARG A 170 24.72 4.33 -4.13
CA ARG A 170 23.57 3.73 -3.44
C ARG A 170 23.79 3.67 -1.92
N LYS A 171 24.98 3.24 -1.47
CA LYS A 171 25.33 3.17 -0.04
C LYS A 171 25.31 4.55 0.60
N GLN A 172 25.94 5.55 -0.02
CA GLN A 172 25.90 6.95 0.45
C GLN A 172 24.46 7.50 0.56
N GLN A 173 23.59 7.18 -0.41
CA GLN A 173 22.18 7.56 -0.33
C GLN A 173 21.39 6.81 0.77
N GLN A 174 21.75 5.56 1.08
CA GLN A 174 21.17 4.82 2.20
C GLN A 174 21.63 5.42 3.53
N GLU A 175 22.94 5.64 3.71
CA GLU A 175 23.54 6.24 4.89
C GLU A 175 22.92 7.62 5.22
N LEU A 176 22.80 8.49 4.21
CA LEU A 176 22.15 9.80 4.36
C LEU A 176 20.67 9.66 4.77
N ARG A 177 19.93 8.70 4.22
CA ARG A 177 18.53 8.43 4.64
C ARG A 177 18.45 7.89 6.06
N LEU A 178 19.40 7.05 6.48
CA LEU A 178 19.48 6.52 7.84
C LEU A 178 19.81 7.63 8.84
N ALA A 179 20.77 8.50 8.54
CA ALA A 179 21.09 9.69 9.35
C ALA A 179 19.86 10.60 9.53
N LEU A 180 19.20 11.01 8.44
CA LEU A 180 17.96 11.80 8.51
C LEU A 180 16.82 11.10 9.27
N LYS A 181 16.78 9.76 9.27
CA LYS A 181 15.79 8.97 10.04
C LYS A 181 16.15 8.95 11.54
N GLN A 182 17.43 8.92 11.88
CA GLN A 182 17.92 9.00 13.26
C GLN A 182 17.70 10.40 13.85
N GLU A 183 18.06 11.46 13.12
CA GLU A 183 17.84 12.86 13.53
C GLU A 183 16.35 13.13 13.84
N ARG A 184 15.45 12.71 12.94
CA ARG A 184 14.00 12.84 13.16
C ARG A 184 13.50 12.04 14.37
N ARG A 185 14.10 10.88 14.65
CA ARG A 185 13.79 10.09 15.85
C ARG A 185 14.26 10.80 17.11
N ALA A 186 15.45 11.41 17.10
CA ALA A 186 15.96 12.20 18.22
C ALA A 186 15.08 13.43 18.50
N GLN A 187 14.67 14.16 17.45
CA GLN A 187 13.71 15.26 17.57
C GLN A 187 12.36 14.80 18.17
N ALA A 188 11.84 13.65 17.74
CA ALA A 188 10.62 13.07 18.31
C ALA A 188 10.79 12.71 19.80
N GLN A 189 11.95 12.16 20.18
CA GLN A 189 12.27 11.83 21.58
C GLN A 189 12.40 13.08 22.46
N GLN A 190 12.83 14.22 21.89
CA GLN A 190 12.84 15.53 22.55
C GLN A 190 11.44 16.20 22.63
N GLY A 191 10.39 15.55 22.10
CA GLY A 191 9.03 16.10 22.06
C GLY A 191 8.75 17.07 20.90
N HIS A 192 9.73 17.34 20.04
CA HIS A 192 9.51 18.13 18.83
C HIS A 192 8.77 17.31 17.77
N ARG A 193 7.78 17.92 17.10
CA ARG A 193 7.04 17.29 16.00
C ARG A 193 7.95 17.14 14.76
N PRO A 194 8.31 15.92 14.33
CA PRO A 194 9.28 15.75 13.24
C PRO A 194 8.72 16.23 11.90
N TYR A 195 9.51 17.01 11.16
CA TYR A 195 9.14 17.49 9.84
C TYR A 195 9.59 16.53 8.73
N PHE A 196 8.66 16.18 7.84
CA PHE A 196 8.91 15.32 6.69
C PHE A 196 8.89 16.16 5.40
N LEU A 197 10.08 16.47 4.89
CA LEU A 197 10.29 17.16 3.62
C LEU A 197 9.47 16.51 2.50
N LYS A 198 8.76 17.33 1.71
CA LYS A 198 8.00 16.88 0.54
C LYS A 198 8.94 16.33 -0.53
N LYS A 199 8.42 15.46 -1.41
CA LYS A 199 9.18 14.90 -2.55
C LYS A 199 9.75 15.98 -3.49
N SER A 200 9.11 17.15 -3.58
CA SER A 200 9.60 18.32 -4.32
C SER A 200 10.81 18.97 -3.64
N GLU A 201 10.73 19.23 -2.34
CA GLU A 201 11.79 19.83 -1.52
C GLU A 201 13.03 18.91 -1.48
N GLN A 202 12.84 17.60 -1.29
CA GLN A 202 13.91 16.61 -1.38
C GLN A 202 14.65 16.64 -2.73
N ARG A 203 13.92 16.84 -3.85
CA ARG A 203 14.53 16.99 -5.18
C ARG A 203 15.29 18.31 -5.32
N GLN A 204 14.78 19.40 -4.75
CA GLN A 204 15.47 20.70 -4.76
C GLN A 204 16.77 20.65 -3.95
N LEU A 205 16.77 20.02 -2.76
CA LEU A 205 17.96 19.82 -1.94
C LEU A 205 19.01 18.98 -2.69
N ALA A 206 18.64 17.83 -3.25
CA ALA A 206 19.55 16.99 -4.02
C ALA A 206 20.11 17.70 -5.28
N LEU A 207 19.32 18.57 -5.93
CA LEU A 207 19.79 19.41 -7.03
C LEU A 207 20.78 20.48 -6.55
N ALA A 208 20.53 21.11 -5.39
CA ALA A 208 21.41 22.11 -4.81
C ALA A 208 22.76 21.51 -4.34
N GLU A 209 22.74 20.31 -3.75
CA GLU A 209 23.95 19.56 -3.40
C GLU A 209 24.77 19.20 -4.63
N LYS A 210 24.12 18.62 -5.66
CA LYS A 210 24.77 18.31 -6.94
C LYS A 210 25.33 19.54 -7.64
N PHE A 211 24.67 20.70 -7.52
CA PHE A 211 25.19 21.97 -8.02
C PHE A 211 26.45 22.41 -7.26
N LYS A 212 26.46 22.31 -5.93
CA LYS A 212 27.65 22.59 -5.10
C LYS A 212 28.82 21.66 -5.46
N GLU A 213 28.56 20.37 -5.65
CA GLU A 213 29.55 19.37 -6.08
C GLU A 213 30.13 19.67 -7.47
N LEU A 214 29.27 19.97 -8.45
CA LEU A 214 29.70 20.36 -9.81
C LEU A 214 30.47 21.69 -9.84
N ARG A 215 30.15 22.63 -8.93
CA ARG A 215 30.89 23.88 -8.75
C ARG A 215 32.27 23.60 -8.14
N ARG A 216 32.36 22.78 -7.10
CA ARG A 216 33.63 22.32 -6.48
C ARG A 216 34.53 21.61 -7.50
N SER A 217 33.97 20.73 -8.31
CA SER A 217 34.71 19.98 -9.35
C SER A 217 34.97 20.76 -10.64
N LYS A 218 34.60 22.05 -10.72
CA LYS A 218 34.72 22.92 -11.91
C LYS A 218 34.02 22.38 -13.18
N LYS A 219 33.13 21.39 -13.06
CA LYS A 219 32.40 20.75 -14.18
C LYS A 219 31.03 21.38 -14.47
N LEU A 220 30.63 22.39 -13.68
CA LEU A 220 29.31 23.02 -13.73
C LEU A 220 28.94 23.56 -15.12
N GLU A 221 29.78 24.37 -15.76
CA GLU A 221 29.46 24.95 -17.08
C GLU A 221 29.28 23.89 -18.17
N SER A 222 30.12 22.84 -18.16
CA SER A 222 29.97 21.71 -19.08
C SER A 222 28.64 20.97 -18.86
N PHE A 223 28.25 20.77 -17.59
CA PHE A 223 26.96 20.18 -17.24
C PHE A 223 25.77 21.05 -17.66
N LEU A 224 25.82 22.36 -17.40
CA LEU A 224 24.78 23.31 -17.79
C LEU A 224 24.67 23.41 -19.32
N SER A 225 25.79 23.50 -20.06
CA SER A 225 25.81 23.48 -21.52
C SER A 225 25.16 22.21 -22.09
N ARG A 226 25.56 21.02 -21.59
CA ARG A 226 24.94 19.74 -21.96
C ARG A 226 23.45 19.69 -21.63
N LYS A 227 23.01 20.29 -20.51
CA LYS A 227 21.61 20.37 -20.11
C LYS A 227 20.81 21.32 -21.01
N ARG A 228 21.33 22.52 -21.31
CA ARG A 228 20.76 23.48 -22.27
C ARG A 228 20.55 22.81 -23.64
N ARG A 229 21.59 22.14 -24.19
CA ARG A 229 21.49 21.41 -25.48
C ARG A 229 20.43 20.29 -25.45
N ARG A 230 20.32 19.53 -24.37
CA ARG A 230 19.29 18.48 -24.23
C ARG A 230 17.88 19.03 -24.08
N ASN A 231 17.70 20.18 -23.43
CA ASN A 231 16.41 20.85 -23.32
C ASN A 231 15.99 21.42 -24.69
N ALA A 232 16.85 22.20 -25.34
CA ALA A 232 16.57 22.73 -26.69
C ALA A 232 16.23 21.64 -27.71
N GLY A 233 16.89 20.46 -27.63
CA GLY A 233 16.56 19.30 -28.47
C GLY A 233 15.23 18.60 -28.14
N LYS A 234 14.63 18.85 -26.97
CA LYS A 234 13.24 18.48 -26.65
C LYS A 234 12.28 19.57 -27.11
N ASP A 235 12.58 20.82 -26.81
CA ASP A 235 11.73 21.97 -27.13
C ASP A 235 11.53 22.07 -28.66
N ARG A 236 12.57 21.79 -29.46
CA ARG A 236 12.50 21.67 -30.92
C ARG A 236 11.55 20.56 -31.43
N ARG A 237 11.15 19.58 -30.61
CA ARG A 237 10.13 18.58 -30.99
C ARG A 237 8.70 19.11 -30.88
N HIS A 238 8.51 20.19 -30.14
CA HIS A 238 7.22 20.85 -29.92
C HIS A 238 7.06 22.12 -30.76
N LEU A 239 8.14 22.59 -31.41
CA LEU A 239 8.07 23.61 -32.44
C LEU A 239 7.57 22.99 -33.76
N PRO A 240 6.77 23.72 -34.56
CA PRO A 240 6.42 23.28 -35.90
C PRO A 240 7.69 23.13 -36.74
N LEU A 241 7.74 22.07 -37.55
CA LEU A 241 8.76 21.93 -38.58
C LEU A 241 8.47 23.01 -39.65
N SER A 242 9.33 24.02 -39.73
CA SER A 242 9.33 24.98 -40.83
C SER A 242 9.52 24.23 -42.14
N LYS A 243 8.47 24.18 -42.96
CA LYS A 243 8.52 23.72 -44.35
C LYS A 243 8.82 24.93 -45.23
N GLU A 244 10.11 25.14 -45.46
CA GLU A 244 10.68 25.98 -46.53
C GLU A 244 11.77 25.12 -47.18
#